data_AF-U2IJP0-F1
#
_entry.id   AF-U2IJP0-F1
#
_cell.length_a   1.000
_cell.length_b   1.000
_cell.length_c   1.000
_cell.angle_alpha   90.00
_cell.angle_beta   90.00
_cell.angle_gamma   90.00
#
_symmetry.space_group_name_H-M   'P 1'
#
loop_
_entity.id
_entity.type
_entity.pdbx_description
1 polymer ?
#
loop_
_entity_poly.entity_id
_entity_poly.type
_entity_poly.pdbx_seq_one_letter_code
_entity_poly.pdbx_strand_id
1 'polypeptide(L)'
;MKKIFCLLFALPALFLVASCTPEVEDAFDKPSAERIAEAIKNTKDILVAAPNGWRMDYQGSGGFGGYNILCKFGADNNVSCEEETQNIKSTSHYTVLQGQGVLLTFDSFNAALHKYSDPVGNLNGKKVGKDGKGFLGDFEFRVMSCSKDSVVLKGRKHGDRVVMTPMPEKLTWDSYFSQLSSVIQAMYAEHYNIIIGNDTFPARMNQHTLHVTDAAGKEVVIPVIYTTKGLRVMQDKSLNGKKLTNFIYSTDDKWLEENDKTIQLQPRATTPLEAFFADNWTINVGYSSTAEMTIWKTAAAYDLSQNMQIYTIYFTTQPGFLSLAEYVGNAWGDIRTNYSTSGTDQLTIKGFKINTKGTAGEKNGAVFYNKYKMDEIAKTFLVNGAPTTYTLTIDNPKKPTMLRMTSNSDYNVSFVFDRGLWSVDF
;
A
#
# COMPACT_ATOMS: atom_id res chain seq x y z
N MET A 1 -13.34 9.42 90.20
CA MET A 1 -12.82 9.21 88.83
C MET A 1 -13.92 8.92 87.77
N LYS A 2 -15.14 9.47 87.89
CA LYS A 2 -16.22 9.30 86.88
C LYS A 2 -16.61 10.58 86.12
N LYS A 3 -16.14 11.75 86.55
CA LYS A 3 -16.50 13.05 85.93
C LYS A 3 -15.48 13.57 84.91
N ILE A 4 -14.27 13.00 84.86
CA ILE A 4 -13.21 13.38 83.90
C ILE A 4 -13.36 12.63 82.57
N PHE A 5 -13.92 11.40 82.58
CA PHE A 5 -14.14 10.62 81.37
C PHE A 5 -15.22 11.20 80.44
N CYS A 6 -16.21 11.92 80.97
CA CYS A 6 -17.24 12.58 80.14
C CYS A 6 -16.70 13.82 79.40
N LEU A 7 -15.70 14.52 79.95
CA LEU A 7 -15.06 15.68 79.30
C LEU A 7 -14.05 15.27 78.22
N LEU A 8 -13.38 14.12 78.41
CA LEU A 8 -12.43 13.56 77.43
C LEU A 8 -13.10 13.03 76.14
N PHE A 9 -14.38 12.67 76.20
CA PHE A 9 -15.15 12.26 75.01
C PHE A 9 -15.97 13.40 74.37
N ALA A 10 -16.20 14.51 75.08
CA ALA A 10 -16.93 15.67 74.54
C ALA A 10 -16.05 16.56 73.65
N LEU A 11 -14.74 16.65 73.94
CA LEU A 11 -13.81 17.51 73.20
C LEU A 11 -13.55 17.07 71.73
N PRO A 12 -13.38 15.76 71.40
CA PRO A 12 -13.18 15.32 70.02
C PRO A 12 -14.44 15.48 69.15
N ALA A 13 -15.63 15.41 69.76
CA ALA A 13 -16.91 15.55 69.06
C ALA A 13 -17.14 16.97 68.52
N LEU A 14 -16.56 17.99 69.17
CA LEU A 14 -16.59 19.39 68.73
C LEU A 14 -15.64 19.69 67.56
N PHE A 15 -14.61 18.86 67.32
CA PHE A 15 -13.70 19.02 66.18
C PHE A 15 -14.19 18.32 64.90
N LEU A 16 -15.16 17.39 65.01
CA LEU A 16 -15.76 16.71 63.85
C LEU A 16 -16.83 17.55 63.12
N VAL A 17 -17.35 18.61 63.75
CA VAL A 17 -18.30 19.55 63.12
C VAL A 17 -17.62 20.70 62.37
N ALA A 18 -16.29 20.83 62.45
CA ALA A 18 -15.53 21.85 61.72
C ALA A 18 -14.96 21.35 60.37
N SER A 19 -15.04 20.05 60.05
CA SER A 19 -14.49 19.51 58.79
C SER A 19 -15.51 19.37 57.65
N CYS A 20 -16.73 19.86 57.82
CA CYS A 20 -17.75 19.89 56.78
C CYS A 20 -18.16 21.34 56.47
N THR A 21 -17.22 22.14 55.97
CA THR A 21 -17.58 23.19 55.01
C THR A 21 -17.62 22.52 53.63
N PRO A 22 -18.80 22.35 53.00
CA PRO A 22 -18.89 21.82 51.64
C PRO A 22 -18.60 22.95 50.66
N GLU A 23 -17.42 23.54 50.75
CA GLU A 23 -16.89 24.42 49.70
C GLU A 23 -15.71 23.67 49.07
N VAL A 24 -16.05 22.59 48.38
CA VAL A 24 -15.19 22.16 47.27
C VAL A 24 -15.49 23.18 46.18
N GLU A 25 -14.56 24.10 45.93
CA GLU A 25 -14.64 24.93 44.74
C GLU A 25 -14.88 24.00 43.54
N ASP A 26 -15.96 24.25 42.82
CA ASP A 26 -16.26 23.48 41.63
C ASP A 26 -15.05 23.59 40.69
N ALA A 27 -14.47 22.45 40.29
CA ALA A 27 -13.29 22.43 39.43
C ALA A 27 -13.54 23.09 38.05
N PHE A 28 -14.79 23.46 37.77
CA PHE A 28 -15.25 24.05 36.52
C PHE A 28 -16.42 25.00 36.77
N ASP A 29 -16.43 26.13 36.07
CA ASP A 29 -17.45 27.18 36.20
C ASP A 29 -18.87 26.80 35.70
N LYS A 30 -19.02 25.63 35.06
CA LYS A 30 -20.28 25.15 34.47
C LYS A 30 -20.55 23.69 34.79
N PRO A 31 -21.82 23.26 34.91
CA PRO A 31 -22.19 21.84 35.04
C PRO A 31 -21.67 20.98 33.90
N SER A 32 -21.34 19.72 34.18
CA SER A 32 -20.79 18.79 33.18
C SER A 32 -21.69 18.63 31.94
N ALA A 33 -23.02 18.69 32.12
CA ALA A 33 -23.99 18.58 31.02
C ALA A 33 -23.94 19.78 30.07
N GLU A 34 -23.77 21.00 30.60
CA GLU A 34 -23.64 22.20 29.79
C GLU A 34 -22.32 22.21 29.03
N ARG A 35 -21.21 21.85 29.69
CA ARG A 35 -19.87 21.80 29.05
C ARG A 35 -19.84 20.85 27.86
N ILE A 36 -20.43 19.66 27.99
CA ILE A 36 -20.42 18.68 26.89
C ILE A 36 -21.36 19.11 25.75
N ALA A 37 -22.51 19.72 26.06
CA ALA A 37 -23.41 20.26 25.05
C ALA A 37 -22.74 21.38 24.23
N GLU A 38 -22.02 22.29 24.91
CA GLU A 38 -21.22 23.33 24.25
C GLU A 38 -20.10 22.74 23.39
N ALA A 39 -19.39 21.72 23.88
CA ALA A 39 -18.32 21.06 23.13
C ALA A 39 -18.85 20.33 21.87
N ILE A 40 -20.00 19.67 21.96
CA ILE A 40 -20.69 19.04 20.83
C ILE A 40 -21.08 20.10 19.80
N LYS A 41 -21.73 21.19 20.25
CA LYS A 41 -22.14 22.29 19.37
C LYS A 41 -20.94 22.93 18.67
N ASN A 42 -19.90 23.28 19.43
CA ASN A 42 -18.67 23.87 18.88
C ASN A 42 -18.00 22.96 17.86
N THR A 43 -17.94 21.65 18.13
CA THR A 43 -17.39 20.67 17.18
C THR A 43 -18.19 20.67 15.87
N LYS A 44 -19.53 20.62 15.95
CA LYS A 44 -20.39 20.65 14.77
C LYS A 44 -20.22 21.97 13.99
N ASP A 45 -20.20 23.10 14.69
CA ASP A 45 -20.02 24.42 14.08
C ASP A 45 -18.68 24.51 13.33
N ILE A 46 -17.58 24.03 13.92
CA ILE A 46 -16.26 23.99 13.29
C ILE A 46 -16.26 23.09 12.05
N LEU A 47 -16.80 21.87 12.16
CA LEU A 47 -16.82 20.91 11.05
C LEU A 47 -17.53 21.48 9.82
N VAL A 48 -18.68 22.16 10.02
CA VAL A 48 -19.50 22.76 8.97
C VAL A 48 -18.91 24.08 8.45
N ALA A 49 -18.13 24.80 9.25
CA ALA A 49 -17.56 26.09 8.87
C ALA A 49 -16.46 26.02 7.79
N ALA A 50 -15.91 24.84 7.49
CA ALA A 50 -14.94 24.66 6.42
C ALA A 50 -15.64 24.59 5.04
N PRO A 51 -15.61 25.65 4.21
CA PRO A 51 -16.47 25.76 3.02
C PRO A 51 -16.17 24.70 1.96
N ASN A 52 -14.91 24.26 1.87
CA ASN A 52 -14.44 23.21 0.97
C ASN A 52 -14.19 21.87 1.70
N GLY A 53 -14.67 21.75 2.93
CA GLY A 53 -14.47 20.58 3.77
C GLY A 53 -13.04 20.44 4.28
N TRP A 54 -12.70 19.21 4.64
CA TRP A 54 -11.50 18.81 5.35
C TRP A 54 -10.78 17.71 4.58
N ARG A 55 -9.45 17.73 4.59
CA ARG A 55 -8.64 16.55 4.28
C ARG A 55 -8.41 15.78 5.58
N MET A 56 -8.89 14.56 5.63
CA MET A 56 -8.68 13.59 6.70
C MET A 56 -7.48 12.70 6.33
N ASP A 57 -6.42 12.81 7.12
CA ASP A 57 -5.27 11.93 7.07
C ASP A 57 -5.65 10.60 7.75
N TYR A 58 -6.32 9.72 7.02
CA TYR A 58 -6.91 8.51 7.57
C TYR A 58 -5.85 7.42 7.73
N GLN A 59 -5.77 6.83 8.93
CA GLN A 59 -4.93 5.67 9.22
C GLN A 59 -5.72 4.71 10.12
N GLY A 60 -5.62 3.41 9.82
CA GLY A 60 -6.08 2.36 10.71
C GLY A 60 -4.91 1.46 11.15
N SER A 61 -5.20 0.58 12.11
CA SER A 61 -4.20 -0.25 12.79
C SER A 61 -3.70 -1.44 11.96
N GLY A 62 -4.24 -1.64 10.75
CA GLY A 62 -3.92 -2.78 9.89
C GLY A 62 -2.53 -2.75 9.25
N GLY A 63 -1.75 -1.68 9.44
CA GLY A 63 -0.40 -1.55 8.87
C GLY A 63 -0.37 -1.20 7.38
N PHE A 64 -1.40 -0.53 6.88
CA PHE A 64 -1.54 -0.15 5.46
C PHE A 64 -1.04 1.28 5.16
N GLY A 65 -0.68 2.04 6.20
CA GLY A 65 -0.25 3.44 6.07
C GLY A 65 -1.42 4.42 6.10
N GLY A 66 -1.18 5.62 5.57
CA GLY A 66 -2.16 6.70 5.55
C GLY A 66 -2.75 6.95 4.18
N TYR A 67 -4.04 7.28 4.18
CA TYR A 67 -4.82 7.56 2.98
C TYR A 67 -5.53 8.90 3.13
N ASN A 68 -5.61 9.66 2.04
CA ASN A 68 -6.37 10.91 2.03
C ASN A 68 -7.86 10.62 1.79
N ILE A 69 -8.70 11.06 2.73
CA ILE A 69 -10.16 11.14 2.56
C ILE A 69 -10.56 12.60 2.65
N LEU A 70 -11.24 13.13 1.66
CA LEU A 70 -11.82 14.47 1.70
C LEU A 70 -13.24 14.36 2.25
N CYS A 71 -13.58 15.17 3.26
CA CYS A 71 -14.87 15.14 3.95
C CYS A 71 -15.48 16.54 3.99
N LYS A 72 -16.73 16.70 3.56
CA LYS A 72 -17.49 17.95 3.71
C LYS A 72 -18.74 17.71 4.54
N PHE A 73 -18.79 18.34 5.71
CA PHE A 73 -19.90 18.22 6.66
C PHE A 73 -20.95 19.29 6.39
N GLY A 74 -22.21 18.87 6.30
CA GLY A 74 -23.38 19.73 6.14
C GLY A 74 -24.08 20.00 7.47
N ALA A 75 -24.80 21.12 7.53
CA ALA A 75 -25.63 21.48 8.69
C ALA A 75 -26.82 20.50 8.90
N ASP A 76 -27.21 19.81 7.83
CA ASP A 76 -28.25 18.79 7.73
C ASP A 76 -27.83 17.40 8.24
N ASN A 77 -26.66 17.30 8.90
CA ASN A 77 -26.05 16.06 9.36
C ASN A 77 -25.61 15.09 8.25
N ASN A 78 -25.49 15.57 7.00
CA ASN A 78 -24.86 14.79 5.94
C ASN A 78 -23.35 15.07 5.85
N VAL A 79 -22.56 14.06 5.49
CA VAL A 79 -21.15 14.20 5.17
C VAL A 79 -20.87 13.57 3.81
N SER A 80 -20.40 14.38 2.88
CA SER A 80 -19.89 13.89 1.59
C SER A 80 -18.42 13.55 1.74
N CYS A 81 -18.03 12.37 1.26
CA CYS A 81 -16.65 11.90 1.28
C CYS A 81 -16.17 11.47 -0.10
N GLU A 82 -14.87 11.66 -0.36
CA GLU A 82 -14.14 11.12 -1.50
C GLU A 82 -12.75 10.66 -1.04
N GLU A 83 -12.20 9.62 -1.63
CA GLU A 83 -10.94 9.02 -1.17
C GLU A 83 -9.97 8.75 -2.33
N GLU A 84 -8.67 8.77 -2.06
CA GLU A 84 -7.62 8.83 -3.09
C GLU A 84 -7.46 7.62 -4.03
N THR A 85 -7.90 6.42 -3.63
CA THR A 85 -7.51 5.19 -4.33
C THR A 85 -8.40 4.86 -5.53
N GLN A 86 -9.70 5.11 -5.42
CA GLN A 86 -10.67 4.90 -6.48
C GLN A 86 -11.48 6.17 -6.78
N ASN A 87 -11.26 7.26 -6.03
CA ASN A 87 -12.06 8.49 -6.11
C ASN A 87 -13.56 8.21 -5.96
N ILE A 88 -13.91 7.23 -5.10
CA ILE A 88 -15.31 6.92 -4.80
C ILE A 88 -15.91 8.08 -4.03
N LYS A 89 -16.96 8.68 -4.60
CA LYS A 89 -17.76 9.73 -3.96
C LYS A 89 -18.95 9.09 -3.24
N SER A 90 -19.14 9.40 -1.96
CA SER A 90 -20.23 8.84 -1.17
C SER A 90 -20.70 9.81 -0.09
N THR A 91 -22.00 9.98 0.05
CA THR A 91 -22.62 10.78 1.11
C THR A 91 -23.27 9.87 2.12
N SER A 92 -23.04 10.13 3.40
CA SER A 92 -23.64 9.41 4.52
C SER A 92 -24.13 10.42 5.57
N HIS A 93 -24.79 9.92 6.60
CA HIS A 93 -25.10 10.70 7.79
C HIS A 93 -23.88 10.71 8.72
N TYR A 94 -23.77 11.77 9.53
CA TYR A 94 -22.82 11.84 10.64
C TYR A 94 -23.52 12.38 11.89
N THR A 95 -23.06 11.95 13.05
CA THR A 95 -23.51 12.48 14.34
C THR A 95 -22.32 12.96 15.16
N VAL A 96 -22.49 14.10 15.84
CA VAL A 96 -21.61 14.51 16.94
C VAL A 96 -22.39 14.35 18.24
N LEU A 97 -21.93 13.46 19.13
CA LEU A 97 -22.64 13.11 20.36
C LEU A 97 -21.71 12.97 21.56
N GLN A 98 -22.30 12.84 22.74
CA GLN A 98 -21.58 12.51 23.96
C GLN A 98 -21.24 11.02 24.01
N GLY A 99 -20.00 10.71 24.36
CA GLY A 99 -19.56 9.40 24.83
C GLY A 99 -18.53 9.57 25.94
N GLN A 100 -17.37 8.91 25.83
CA GLN A 100 -16.20 9.26 26.62
C GLN A 100 -15.56 10.55 26.06
N GLY A 101 -16.20 11.70 26.30
CA GLY A 101 -15.91 12.96 25.61
C GLY A 101 -16.81 13.17 24.39
N VAL A 102 -16.41 14.06 23.47
CA VAL A 102 -17.15 14.27 22.21
C VAL A 102 -16.77 13.17 21.21
N LEU A 103 -17.78 12.54 20.61
CA LEU A 103 -17.63 11.54 19.55
C LEU A 103 -18.16 12.08 18.22
N LEU A 104 -17.38 11.92 17.16
CA LEU A 104 -17.80 12.04 15.77
C LEU A 104 -18.00 10.64 15.20
N THR A 105 -19.19 10.34 14.68
CA THR A 105 -19.52 9.04 14.06
C THR A 105 -20.03 9.22 12.64
N PHE A 106 -19.61 8.32 11.75
CA PHE A 106 -20.18 8.12 10.41
C PHE A 106 -21.16 6.94 10.51
N ASP A 107 -22.43 7.25 10.79
CA ASP A 107 -23.44 6.30 11.30
C ASP A 107 -24.30 5.66 10.20
N SER A 108 -24.23 6.12 8.96
CA SER A 108 -24.72 5.39 7.78
C SER A 108 -23.60 5.07 6.79
N PHE A 109 -23.83 4.08 5.92
CA PHE A 109 -22.78 3.55 5.05
C PHE A 109 -22.18 4.61 4.12
N ASN A 110 -20.86 4.78 4.20
CA ASN A 110 -20.08 5.65 3.33
C ASN A 110 -19.02 4.83 2.59
N ALA A 111 -19.16 4.63 1.29
CA ALA A 111 -18.26 3.75 0.52
C ALA A 111 -16.81 4.26 0.46
N ALA A 112 -16.58 5.58 0.62
CA ALA A 112 -15.25 6.15 0.62
C ALA A 112 -14.49 5.86 1.94
N LEU A 113 -15.21 5.86 3.07
CA LEU A 113 -14.62 5.70 4.40
C LEU A 113 -14.74 4.26 4.94
N HIS A 114 -15.92 3.65 4.87
CA HIS A 114 -16.19 2.36 5.53
C HIS A 114 -15.44 1.18 4.92
N LYS A 115 -14.89 1.32 3.70
CA LYS A 115 -14.03 0.28 3.11
C LYS A 115 -12.77 0.00 3.94
N TYR A 116 -12.26 0.98 4.70
CA TYR A 116 -11.12 0.77 5.60
C TYR A 116 -11.53 0.04 6.90
N SER A 117 -12.82 -0.03 7.21
CA SER A 117 -13.36 -0.82 8.31
C SER A 117 -13.98 -2.15 7.87
N ASP A 118 -13.97 -2.46 6.57
CA ASP A 118 -14.57 -3.67 6.01
C ASP A 118 -13.80 -4.93 6.46
N PRO A 119 -14.47 -5.90 7.12
CA PRO A 119 -13.82 -7.11 7.62
C PRO A 119 -13.30 -8.06 6.53
N VAL A 120 -13.75 -7.90 5.28
CA VAL A 120 -13.25 -8.68 4.12
C VAL A 120 -11.81 -8.30 3.80
N GLY A 121 -11.37 -7.06 4.09
CA GLY A 121 -10.00 -6.63 3.86
C GLY A 121 -9.60 -6.61 2.38
N ASN A 122 -10.56 -6.31 1.50
CA ASN A 122 -10.28 -6.07 0.10
C ASN A 122 -10.10 -4.58 -0.14
N LEU A 123 -8.98 -4.18 -0.73
CA LEU A 123 -8.76 -2.82 -1.23
C LEU A 123 -8.66 -2.92 -2.75
N ASN A 124 -9.55 -2.23 -3.46
CA ASN A 124 -9.54 -2.15 -4.93
C ASN A 124 -9.54 -3.53 -5.60
N GLY A 125 -10.36 -4.45 -5.07
CA GLY A 125 -10.49 -5.82 -5.60
C GLY A 125 -9.31 -6.75 -5.27
N LYS A 126 -8.30 -6.29 -4.52
CA LYS A 126 -7.18 -7.11 -4.07
C LYS A 126 -7.30 -7.44 -2.58
N LYS A 127 -6.96 -8.67 -2.23
CA LYS A 127 -6.87 -9.12 -0.83
C LYS A 127 -5.65 -8.47 -0.17
N VAL A 128 -5.89 -7.59 0.80
CA VAL A 128 -4.83 -6.82 1.47
C VAL A 128 -4.90 -6.99 2.98
N GLY A 129 -6.10 -6.87 3.54
CA GLY A 129 -6.38 -7.14 4.95
C GLY A 129 -6.56 -8.62 5.24
N LYS A 130 -6.40 -8.99 6.51
CA LYS A 130 -6.69 -10.34 6.99
C LYS A 130 -8.20 -10.51 7.15
N ASP A 131 -8.73 -11.65 6.71
CA ASP A 131 -10.12 -12.05 6.92
C ASP A 131 -10.57 -11.86 8.38
N GLY A 132 -11.71 -11.20 8.55
CA GLY A 132 -12.31 -10.90 9.86
C GLY A 132 -11.65 -9.73 10.60
N LYS A 133 -10.54 -9.17 10.09
CA LYS A 133 -9.88 -7.98 10.63
C LYS A 133 -9.95 -6.78 9.69
N GLY A 134 -10.00 -7.01 8.38
CA GLY A 134 -9.99 -5.91 7.42
C GLY A 134 -8.71 -5.09 7.50
N PHE A 135 -8.86 -3.76 7.42
CA PHE A 135 -7.78 -2.80 7.64
C PHE A 135 -7.73 -2.25 9.07
N LEU A 136 -8.58 -2.74 9.98
CA LEU A 136 -8.70 -2.21 11.34
C LEU A 136 -8.92 -0.68 11.37
N GLY A 137 -9.65 -0.16 10.37
CA GLY A 137 -10.10 1.21 10.34
C GLY A 137 -11.25 1.45 11.30
N ASP A 138 -11.33 2.67 11.82
CA ASP A 138 -12.45 3.16 12.61
C ASP A 138 -13.37 4.07 11.78
N PHE A 139 -14.63 4.15 12.19
CA PHE A 139 -15.62 5.10 11.67
C PHE A 139 -16.31 5.89 12.81
N GLU A 140 -15.88 5.65 14.03
CA GLU A 140 -16.24 6.40 15.22
C GLU A 140 -14.96 6.95 15.84
N PHE A 141 -14.96 8.23 16.17
CA PHE A 141 -13.76 8.94 16.60
C PHE A 141 -14.03 9.81 17.81
N ARG A 142 -13.19 9.71 18.83
CA ARG A 142 -13.13 10.71 19.89
C ARG A 142 -12.45 11.97 19.36
N VAL A 143 -13.08 13.11 19.58
CA VAL A 143 -12.50 14.42 19.29
C VAL A 143 -11.52 14.77 20.41
N MET A 144 -10.24 14.84 20.08
CA MET A 144 -9.15 15.16 21.01
C MET A 144 -8.90 16.67 21.08
N SER A 145 -8.98 17.35 19.93
CA SER A 145 -8.97 18.81 19.83
C SER A 145 -9.73 19.24 18.58
N CYS A 146 -10.35 20.41 18.61
CA CYS A 146 -11.14 20.94 17.50
C CYS A 146 -10.94 22.44 17.39
N SER A 147 -10.33 22.89 16.29
CA SER A 147 -10.16 24.30 15.93
C SER A 147 -10.41 24.49 14.43
N LYS A 148 -10.44 25.76 13.98
CA LYS A 148 -10.56 26.09 12.56
C LYS A 148 -9.38 25.58 11.72
N ASP A 149 -8.22 25.39 12.35
CA ASP A 149 -6.98 24.98 11.67
C ASP A 149 -6.82 23.45 11.64
N SER A 150 -7.33 22.75 12.65
CA SER A 150 -7.24 21.29 12.71
C SER A 150 -8.25 20.66 13.65
N VAL A 151 -8.76 19.48 13.27
CA VAL A 151 -9.48 18.58 14.16
C VAL A 151 -8.67 17.31 14.35
N VAL A 152 -8.27 17.04 15.59
CA VAL A 152 -7.51 15.84 15.95
C VAL A 152 -8.46 14.82 16.52
N LEU A 153 -8.45 13.63 15.94
CA LEU A 153 -9.34 12.53 16.21
C LEU A 153 -8.55 11.32 16.73
N LYS A 154 -9.22 10.50 17.54
CA LYS A 154 -8.72 9.19 17.95
C LYS A 154 -9.80 8.15 17.68
N GLY A 155 -9.47 7.12 16.91
CA GLY A 155 -10.37 6.01 16.61
C GLY A 155 -10.93 5.35 17.88
N ARG A 156 -12.23 5.08 17.91
CA ARG A 156 -12.93 4.58 19.12
C ARG A 156 -12.55 3.14 19.46
N LYS A 157 -12.38 2.28 18.45
CA LYS A 157 -12.15 0.84 18.64
C LYS A 157 -10.68 0.49 18.56
N HIS A 158 -9.92 1.07 17.63
CA HIS A 158 -8.51 0.74 17.43
C HIS A 158 -7.55 1.80 17.95
N GLY A 159 -8.01 3.03 18.17
CA GLY A 159 -7.23 4.05 18.87
C GLY A 159 -6.23 4.81 18.01
N ASP A 160 -6.22 4.60 16.69
CA ASP A 160 -5.36 5.32 15.76
C ASP A 160 -5.66 6.81 15.74
N ARG A 161 -4.62 7.62 15.57
CA ARG A 161 -4.73 9.06 15.48
C ARG A 161 -5.03 9.46 14.04
N VAL A 162 -6.11 10.21 13.86
CA VAL A 162 -6.50 10.82 12.59
C VAL A 162 -6.50 12.33 12.72
N VAL A 163 -6.07 13.03 11.67
CA VAL A 163 -6.06 14.50 11.66
C VAL A 163 -6.85 14.98 10.46
N MET A 164 -7.73 15.94 10.70
CA MET A 164 -8.38 16.71 9.67
C MET A 164 -7.76 18.10 9.59
N THR A 165 -7.44 18.54 8.37
CA THR A 165 -6.99 19.91 8.05
C THR A 165 -7.92 20.51 7.01
N PRO A 166 -8.29 21.80 7.10
CA PRO A 166 -9.23 22.40 6.16
C PRO A 166 -8.66 22.40 4.74
N MET A 167 -9.51 22.09 3.76
CA MET A 167 -9.14 22.18 2.35
C MET A 167 -9.03 23.66 1.93
N PRO A 168 -8.04 24.04 1.09
CA PRO A 168 -7.98 25.38 0.54
C PRO A 168 -9.27 25.73 -0.20
N GLU A 169 -9.84 26.92 0.05
CA GLU A 169 -11.18 27.28 -0.44
C GLU A 169 -11.33 27.18 -1.96
N LYS A 170 -10.25 27.44 -2.71
CA LYS A 170 -10.25 27.49 -4.17
C LYS A 170 -9.78 26.20 -4.85
N LEU A 171 -9.34 25.19 -4.09
CA LEU A 171 -8.83 23.93 -4.64
C LEU A 171 -9.95 22.90 -4.75
N THR A 172 -10.37 22.55 -5.96
CA THR A 172 -11.39 21.49 -6.13
C THR A 172 -10.84 20.12 -5.70
N TRP A 173 -11.71 19.23 -5.25
CA TRP A 173 -11.34 17.86 -4.86
C TRP A 173 -10.72 17.08 -6.03
N ASP A 174 -11.31 17.19 -7.22
CA ASP A 174 -10.76 16.58 -8.45
C ASP A 174 -9.34 17.10 -8.76
N SER A 175 -9.09 18.40 -8.59
CA SER A 175 -7.74 18.98 -8.79
C SER A 175 -6.75 18.50 -7.72
N TYR A 176 -7.19 18.41 -6.46
CA TYR A 176 -6.39 17.86 -5.37
C TYR A 176 -5.97 16.42 -5.66
N PHE A 177 -6.91 15.53 -6.00
CA PHE A 177 -6.60 14.13 -6.29
C PHE A 177 -5.79 13.96 -7.58
N SER A 178 -5.99 14.82 -8.58
CA SER A 178 -5.15 14.82 -9.80
C SER A 178 -3.68 15.18 -9.47
N GLN A 179 -3.46 16.20 -8.63
CA GLN A 179 -2.12 16.58 -8.16
C GLN A 179 -1.51 15.47 -7.31
N LEU A 180 -2.28 14.88 -6.40
CA LEU A 180 -1.84 13.78 -5.55
C LEU A 180 -1.43 12.56 -6.38
N SER A 181 -2.27 12.15 -7.33
CA SER A 181 -2.00 11.04 -8.24
C SER A 181 -0.74 11.29 -9.07
N SER A 182 -0.53 12.52 -9.54
CA SER A 182 0.69 12.91 -10.26
C SER A 182 1.94 12.72 -9.40
N VAL A 183 1.90 13.13 -8.12
CA VAL A 183 3.00 12.91 -7.17
C VAL A 183 3.21 11.43 -6.87
N ILE A 184 2.14 10.67 -6.63
CA ILE A 184 2.23 9.21 -6.38
C ILE A 184 2.92 8.51 -7.55
N GLN A 185 2.48 8.81 -8.78
CA GLN A 185 3.05 8.22 -10.00
C GLN A 185 4.51 8.65 -10.20
N ALA A 186 4.83 9.92 -9.99
CA ALA A 186 6.19 10.43 -10.14
C ALA A 186 7.14 9.88 -9.07
N MET A 187 6.65 9.60 -7.86
CA MET A 187 7.44 9.01 -6.78
C MET A 187 7.42 7.47 -6.76
N TYR A 188 6.70 6.82 -7.66
CA TYR A 188 6.65 5.37 -7.71
C TYR A 188 7.99 4.78 -8.20
N ALA A 189 8.55 3.84 -7.45
CA ALA A 189 9.66 2.99 -7.84
C ALA A 189 9.45 1.59 -7.26
N GLU A 190 9.99 0.55 -7.88
CA GLU A 190 9.97 -0.79 -7.28
C GLU A 190 10.81 -0.89 -6.01
N HIS A 191 11.92 -0.17 -6.01
CA HIS A 191 12.89 -0.14 -4.94
C HIS A 191 13.31 1.29 -4.65
N TYR A 192 13.61 1.52 -3.38
CA TYR A 192 14.03 2.80 -2.86
C TYR A 192 15.29 2.62 -2.02
N ASN A 193 15.99 3.73 -1.82
CA ASN A 193 17.00 3.86 -0.78
C ASN A 193 16.67 5.08 0.08
N ILE A 194 16.87 4.95 1.38
CA ILE A 194 17.00 6.10 2.28
C ILE A 194 18.49 6.31 2.52
N ILE A 195 19.00 7.49 2.22
CA ILE A 195 20.39 7.88 2.43
C ILE A 195 20.42 8.79 3.67
N ILE A 196 21.31 8.48 4.62
CA ILE A 196 21.58 9.31 5.81
C ILE A 196 23.09 9.51 5.88
N GLY A 197 23.56 10.69 5.49
CA GLY A 197 25.00 10.94 5.36
C GLY A 197 25.63 10.01 4.32
N ASN A 198 26.54 9.13 4.76
CA ASN A 198 27.19 8.14 3.89
C ASN A 198 26.51 6.76 3.91
N ASP A 199 25.53 6.55 4.79
CA ASP A 199 24.85 5.28 4.93
C ASP A 199 23.67 5.18 3.95
N THR A 200 23.49 4.00 3.36
CA THR A 200 22.40 3.70 2.43
C THR A 200 21.56 2.56 2.99
N PHE A 201 20.27 2.81 3.19
CA PHE A 201 19.30 1.86 3.71
C PHE A 201 18.32 1.44 2.60
N PRO A 202 18.34 0.18 2.15
CA PRO A 202 17.38 -0.33 1.19
C PRO A 202 15.95 -0.24 1.75
N ALA A 203 15.03 0.22 0.91
CA ALA A 203 13.63 0.37 1.25
C ALA A 203 12.72 -0.13 0.14
N ARG A 204 11.52 -0.56 0.52
CA ARG A 204 10.45 -0.92 -0.41
C ARG A 204 9.14 -0.30 0.07
N MET A 205 8.35 0.18 -0.88
CA MET A 205 6.99 0.63 -0.57
C MET A 205 6.04 -0.56 -0.66
N ASN A 206 5.25 -0.77 0.39
CA ASN A 206 4.10 -1.65 0.35
C ASN A 206 2.88 -0.83 0.78
N GLN A 207 1.96 -0.59 -0.15
CA GLN A 207 0.85 0.36 0.04
C GLN A 207 1.39 1.74 0.47
N HIS A 208 0.97 2.26 1.62
CA HIS A 208 1.48 3.51 2.19
C HIS A 208 2.42 3.26 3.37
N THR A 209 3.24 2.20 3.30
CA THR A 209 4.28 1.92 4.28
C THR A 209 5.64 1.70 3.62
N LEU A 210 6.64 2.42 4.10
CA LEU A 210 8.04 2.19 3.75
C LEU A 210 8.63 1.13 4.68
N HIS A 211 8.99 0.00 4.09
CA HIS A 211 9.71 -1.08 4.75
C HIS A 211 11.21 -0.89 4.52
N VAL A 212 11.95 -0.54 5.56
CA VAL A 212 13.37 -0.21 5.49
C VAL A 212 14.18 -1.27 6.22
N THR A 213 15.29 -1.72 5.65
CA THR A 213 16.27 -2.55 6.36
C THR A 213 17.31 -1.65 7.02
N ASP A 214 17.37 -1.63 8.35
CA ASP A 214 18.32 -0.81 9.10
C ASP A 214 19.75 -1.39 9.10
N ALA A 215 20.70 -0.67 9.72
CA ALA A 215 22.11 -1.07 9.80
C ALA A 215 22.33 -2.42 10.51
N ALA A 216 21.40 -2.84 11.36
CA ALA A 216 21.46 -4.12 12.06
C ALA A 216 20.77 -5.25 11.27
N GLY A 217 20.29 -4.97 10.05
CA GLY A 217 19.55 -5.92 9.22
C GLY A 217 18.09 -6.12 9.69
N LYS A 218 17.59 -5.26 10.58
CA LYS A 218 16.21 -5.34 11.10
C LYS A 218 15.28 -4.48 10.24
N GLU A 219 14.06 -4.98 10.05
CA GLU A 219 13.01 -4.22 9.38
C GLU A 219 12.47 -3.10 10.28
N VAL A 220 12.42 -1.89 9.73
CA VAL A 220 11.77 -0.70 10.27
C VAL A 220 10.61 -0.33 9.33
N VAL A 221 9.38 -0.42 9.85
CA VAL A 221 8.17 -0.05 9.12
C VAL A 221 7.80 1.39 9.44
N ILE A 222 7.78 2.23 8.40
CA ILE A 222 7.50 3.66 8.47
C ILE A 222 6.19 3.92 7.71
N PRO A 223 5.07 4.10 8.41
CA PRO A 223 3.82 4.48 7.77
C PRO A 223 3.94 5.89 7.18
N VAL A 224 3.46 6.08 5.97
CA VAL A 224 3.50 7.36 5.25
C VAL A 224 2.11 7.71 4.72
N ILE A 225 1.94 8.95 4.30
CA ILE A 225 0.78 9.42 3.52
C ILE A 225 1.30 10.33 2.41
N TYR A 226 0.81 10.14 1.19
CA TYR A 226 1.16 11.06 0.10
C TYR A 226 0.48 12.41 0.31
N THR A 227 1.15 13.44 -0.15
CA THR A 227 0.66 14.82 -0.23
C THR A 227 0.90 15.33 -1.64
N THR A 228 0.30 16.47 -2.00
CA THR A 228 0.58 17.13 -3.29
C THR A 228 2.01 17.68 -3.39
N LYS A 229 2.85 17.52 -2.35
CA LYS A 229 4.25 17.95 -2.32
C LYS A 229 5.26 16.82 -2.14
N GLY A 230 4.81 15.58 -1.90
CA GLY A 230 5.71 14.46 -1.60
C GLY A 230 5.12 13.47 -0.60
N LEU A 231 5.97 12.82 0.19
CA LEU A 231 5.60 11.82 1.19
C LEU A 231 5.75 12.39 2.60
N ARG A 232 4.72 12.26 3.43
CA ARG A 232 4.81 12.58 4.86
C ARG A 232 4.83 11.32 5.69
N VAL A 233 5.76 11.25 6.63
CA VAL A 233 5.82 10.19 7.64
C VAL A 233 4.69 10.38 8.65
N MET A 234 3.94 9.31 8.88
CA MET A 234 2.92 9.27 9.90
C MET A 234 3.51 8.78 11.21
N GLN A 235 3.19 9.50 12.29
CA GLN A 235 3.73 9.29 13.63
C GLN A 235 5.22 9.63 13.71
N ASP A 236 5.70 9.91 14.93
CA ASP A 236 7.12 10.17 15.12
C ASP A 236 7.90 8.86 14.89
N LYS A 237 8.53 8.75 13.73
CA LYS A 237 9.43 7.66 13.37
C LYS A 237 10.85 8.18 13.24
N SER A 238 11.79 7.31 13.59
CA SER A 238 13.21 7.55 13.41
C SER A 238 13.87 6.38 12.72
N LEU A 239 14.93 6.67 11.98
CA LEU A 239 15.81 5.69 11.36
C LEU A 239 17.24 6.07 11.71
N ASN A 240 18.00 5.13 12.27
CA ASN A 240 19.37 5.36 12.72
C ASN A 240 19.55 6.63 13.59
N GLY A 241 18.63 6.84 14.54
CA GLY A 241 18.65 8.01 15.44
C GLY A 241 18.20 9.34 14.82
N LYS A 242 17.89 9.38 13.52
CA LYS A 242 17.38 10.56 12.83
C LYS A 242 15.86 10.55 12.75
N LYS A 243 15.21 11.65 13.14
CA LYS A 243 13.76 11.82 12.98
C LYS A 243 13.42 12.02 11.51
N LEU A 244 12.38 11.35 11.03
CA LEU A 244 11.86 11.49 9.67
C LEU A 244 10.50 12.18 9.73
N THR A 245 10.27 13.20 8.89
CA THR A 245 9.01 13.95 8.86
C THR A 245 8.39 14.00 7.48
N ASN A 246 9.06 14.56 6.48
CA ASN A 246 8.53 14.69 5.12
C ASN A 246 9.65 14.53 4.10
N PHE A 247 9.44 13.75 3.05
CA PHE A 247 10.28 13.72 1.86
C PHE A 247 9.61 14.54 0.75
N ILE A 248 10.26 15.62 0.35
CA ILE A 248 9.70 16.56 -0.63
C ILE A 248 9.99 16.06 -2.04
N TYR A 249 8.95 15.94 -2.86
CA TYR A 249 9.08 15.53 -4.26
C TYR A 249 9.92 16.54 -5.06
N SER A 250 10.81 16.00 -5.88
CA SER A 250 11.63 16.71 -6.84
C SER A 250 11.81 15.84 -8.09
N THR A 251 12.00 16.49 -9.24
CA THR A 251 12.09 15.83 -10.55
C THR A 251 13.43 15.14 -10.79
N ASP A 252 14.45 15.43 -9.98
CA ASP A 252 15.76 14.80 -10.03
C ASP A 252 15.83 13.49 -9.22
N ASP A 253 14.70 13.02 -8.71
CA ASP A 253 14.56 11.80 -7.90
C ASP A 253 15.35 11.84 -6.56
N LYS A 254 15.73 13.03 -6.10
CA LYS A 254 16.38 13.26 -4.81
C LYS A 254 15.42 13.91 -3.81
N TRP A 255 14.54 13.11 -3.23
CA TRP A 255 13.51 13.63 -2.34
C TRP A 255 14.08 13.87 -0.94
N LEU A 256 14.49 15.11 -0.70
CA LEU A 256 15.13 15.51 0.56
C LEU A 256 14.12 15.56 1.70
N GLU A 257 14.59 15.17 2.89
CA GLU A 257 13.85 15.35 4.13
C GLU A 257 13.64 16.85 4.40
N GLU A 258 12.46 17.24 4.88
CA GLU A 258 12.07 18.65 5.00
C GLU A 258 12.97 19.46 5.95
N ASN A 259 13.33 18.88 7.09
CA ASN A 259 14.04 19.52 8.19
C ASN A 259 15.53 19.17 8.25
N ASP A 260 15.95 18.03 7.71
CA ASP A 260 17.35 17.61 7.61
C ASP A 260 17.72 17.23 6.17
N LYS A 261 18.24 18.19 5.39
CA LYS A 261 18.61 18.01 3.97
C LYS A 261 19.76 17.02 3.74
N THR A 262 20.37 16.49 4.80
CA THR A 262 21.35 15.39 4.70
C THR A 262 20.70 14.01 4.58
N ILE A 263 19.38 13.94 4.74
CA ILE A 263 18.56 12.74 4.61
C ILE A 263 17.80 12.81 3.29
N GLN A 264 17.81 11.72 2.53
CA GLN A 264 17.20 11.65 1.22
C GLN A 264 16.49 10.31 1.00
N LEU A 265 15.27 10.34 0.45
CA LEU A 265 14.63 9.19 -0.16
C LEU A 265 14.84 9.28 -1.67
N GLN A 266 15.24 8.19 -2.31
CA GLN A 266 15.36 8.12 -3.76
C GLN A 266 14.97 6.75 -4.30
N PRO A 267 14.56 6.65 -5.57
CA PRO A 267 14.53 5.38 -6.28
C PRO A 267 15.90 4.70 -6.25
N ARG A 268 15.88 3.37 -6.14
CA ARG A 268 17.03 2.52 -6.46
C ARG A 268 16.73 1.84 -7.78
N ALA A 269 17.65 1.94 -8.74
CA ALA A 269 17.53 1.24 -10.01
C ALA A 269 17.38 -0.26 -9.77
N THR A 270 16.29 -0.84 -10.28
CA THR A 270 16.09 -2.28 -10.39
C THR A 270 17.06 -2.82 -11.44
N THR A 271 17.73 -3.91 -11.13
CA THR A 271 18.54 -4.64 -12.11
C THR A 271 17.67 -5.53 -13.01
N PRO A 272 18.11 -5.86 -14.24
CA PRO A 272 17.31 -6.72 -15.12
C PRO A 272 16.95 -8.08 -14.50
N LEU A 273 17.85 -8.71 -13.73
CA LEU A 273 17.53 -9.95 -13.03
C LEU A 273 16.54 -9.77 -11.88
N GLU A 274 16.66 -8.69 -11.10
CA GLU A 274 15.65 -8.38 -10.06
C GLU A 274 14.26 -8.21 -10.68
N ALA A 275 14.16 -7.50 -11.80
CA ALA A 275 12.91 -7.33 -12.54
C ALA A 275 12.37 -8.68 -13.04
N PHE A 276 13.22 -9.51 -13.65
CA PHE A 276 12.85 -10.81 -14.22
C PHE A 276 12.21 -11.75 -13.18
N PHE A 277 12.73 -11.79 -11.96
CA PHE A 277 12.23 -12.69 -10.92
C PHE A 277 11.10 -12.10 -10.06
N ALA A 278 10.82 -10.80 -10.18
CA ALA A 278 9.83 -10.10 -9.36
C ALA A 278 8.37 -10.29 -9.82
N ASP A 279 8.14 -10.66 -11.08
CA ASP A 279 6.80 -10.69 -11.67
C ASP A 279 6.69 -11.74 -12.79
N ASN A 280 5.49 -11.86 -13.36
CA ASN A 280 5.27 -12.60 -14.59
C ASN A 280 5.72 -11.77 -15.81
N TRP A 281 6.23 -12.45 -16.82
CA TRP A 281 6.74 -11.81 -18.04
C TRP A 281 6.18 -12.52 -19.27
N THR A 282 5.14 -11.94 -19.86
CA THR A 282 4.43 -12.48 -21.03
C THR A 282 5.17 -12.15 -22.31
N ILE A 283 5.31 -13.11 -23.21
CA ILE A 283 6.00 -12.89 -24.49
C ILE A 283 5.32 -11.77 -25.30
N ASN A 284 6.14 -10.89 -25.87
CA ASN A 284 5.74 -9.91 -26.85
C ASN A 284 6.20 -10.38 -28.24
N VAL A 285 5.25 -10.88 -29.03
CA VAL A 285 5.49 -11.45 -30.37
C VAL A 285 5.99 -10.40 -31.36
N GLY A 286 5.54 -9.15 -31.23
CA GLY A 286 5.86 -8.07 -32.18
C GLY A 286 7.28 -7.52 -32.05
N TYR A 287 7.88 -7.60 -30.87
CA TYR A 287 9.24 -7.07 -30.61
C TYR A 287 10.31 -8.15 -30.46
N SER A 288 9.92 -9.43 -30.41
CA SER A 288 10.81 -10.60 -30.40
C SER A 288 11.33 -10.92 -31.80
N SER A 289 12.41 -11.71 -31.88
CA SER A 289 13.01 -12.09 -33.16
C SER A 289 12.04 -12.87 -34.04
N THR A 290 11.88 -12.42 -35.29
CA THR A 290 10.90 -12.98 -36.23
C THR A 290 11.07 -14.48 -36.45
N ALA A 291 12.32 -14.96 -36.59
CA ALA A 291 12.61 -16.38 -36.80
C ALA A 291 12.05 -17.27 -35.68
N GLU A 292 12.28 -16.88 -34.43
CA GLU A 292 11.77 -17.62 -33.27
C GLU A 292 10.24 -17.52 -33.19
N MET A 293 9.68 -16.33 -33.43
CA MET A 293 8.23 -16.16 -33.39
C MET A 293 7.51 -16.94 -34.49
N THR A 294 8.13 -17.20 -35.65
CA THR A 294 7.57 -18.12 -36.67
C THR A 294 7.38 -19.53 -36.12
N ILE A 295 8.30 -20.03 -35.29
CA ILE A 295 8.18 -21.34 -34.64
C ILE A 295 7.00 -21.33 -33.66
N TRP A 296 6.89 -20.28 -32.84
CA TRP A 296 5.82 -20.14 -31.85
C TRP A 296 4.44 -20.05 -32.51
N LYS A 297 4.32 -19.28 -33.60
CA LYS A 297 3.10 -19.19 -34.42
C LYS A 297 2.70 -20.54 -35.01
N THR A 298 3.68 -21.31 -35.48
CA THR A 298 3.43 -22.65 -36.02
C THR A 298 2.92 -23.61 -34.94
N ALA A 299 3.52 -23.56 -33.76
CA ALA A 299 3.06 -24.31 -32.59
C ALA A 299 1.62 -23.92 -32.21
N ALA A 300 1.34 -22.61 -32.07
CA ALA A 300 0.02 -22.10 -31.74
C ALA A 300 -1.06 -22.50 -32.77
N ALA A 301 -0.73 -22.48 -34.07
CA ALA A 301 -1.64 -22.90 -35.12
C ALA A 301 -1.95 -24.41 -35.06
N TYR A 302 -0.95 -25.25 -34.76
CA TYR A 302 -1.17 -26.68 -34.54
C TYR A 302 -2.06 -26.93 -33.34
N ASP A 303 -1.78 -26.27 -32.22
CA ASP A 303 -2.54 -26.41 -30.98
C ASP A 303 -4.00 -25.97 -31.16
N LEU A 304 -4.22 -24.85 -31.85
CA LEU A 304 -5.57 -24.41 -32.26
C LEU A 304 -6.27 -25.47 -33.11
N SER A 305 -5.56 -26.12 -34.04
CA SER A 305 -6.07 -27.23 -34.85
C SER A 305 -6.49 -28.45 -34.01
N GLN A 306 -6.00 -28.57 -32.78
CA GLN A 306 -6.37 -29.61 -31.81
C GLN A 306 -7.43 -29.13 -30.82
N ASN A 307 -8.08 -27.98 -31.05
CA ASN A 307 -8.99 -27.30 -30.12
C ASN A 307 -8.34 -26.91 -28.78
N MET A 308 -7.04 -26.65 -28.80
CA MET A 308 -6.23 -26.30 -27.64
C MET A 308 -5.61 -24.93 -27.84
N GLN A 309 -6.41 -23.87 -27.95
CA GLN A 309 -5.88 -22.52 -28.17
C GLN A 309 -4.91 -22.09 -27.06
N ILE A 310 -3.69 -21.69 -27.44
CA ILE A 310 -2.75 -21.00 -26.56
C ILE A 310 -3.23 -19.55 -26.39
N TYR A 311 -3.51 -19.15 -25.14
CA TYR A 311 -3.91 -17.77 -24.82
C TYR A 311 -2.73 -16.90 -24.41
N THR A 312 -1.72 -17.48 -23.77
CA THR A 312 -0.54 -16.74 -23.33
C THR A 312 0.60 -17.70 -22.99
N ILE A 313 1.83 -17.20 -23.12
CA ILE A 313 3.07 -17.87 -22.72
C ILE A 313 3.94 -16.85 -21.98
N TYR A 314 4.47 -17.22 -20.83
CA TYR A 314 5.18 -16.30 -19.95
C TYR A 314 6.18 -17.02 -19.04
N PHE A 315 7.19 -16.28 -18.56
CA PHE A 315 8.01 -16.71 -17.43
C PHE A 315 7.37 -16.33 -16.11
N THR A 316 7.47 -17.21 -15.11
CA THR A 316 6.98 -16.96 -13.75
C THR A 316 7.83 -17.64 -12.68
N THR A 317 7.79 -17.09 -11.47
CA THR A 317 8.34 -17.69 -10.24
C THR A 317 7.26 -18.14 -9.27
N GLN A 318 5.97 -17.92 -9.58
CA GLN A 318 4.83 -18.22 -8.69
C GLN A 318 4.83 -19.66 -8.14
N PRO A 319 5.24 -20.70 -8.89
CA PRO A 319 5.33 -22.07 -8.36
C PRO A 319 6.44 -22.31 -7.32
N GLY A 320 7.23 -21.28 -6.99
CA GLY A 320 8.40 -21.37 -6.09
C GLY A 320 9.72 -21.65 -6.80
N PHE A 321 9.72 -21.68 -8.13
CA PHE A 321 10.87 -21.85 -9.01
C PHE A 321 10.61 -21.14 -10.34
N LEU A 322 11.66 -20.83 -11.10
CA LEU A 322 11.50 -20.28 -12.46
C LEU A 322 10.90 -21.34 -13.38
N SER A 323 9.78 -21.01 -14.02
CA SER A 323 9.15 -21.85 -15.03
C SER A 323 8.76 -21.03 -16.27
N LEU A 324 8.75 -21.72 -17.40
CA LEU A 324 8.00 -21.29 -18.57
C LEU A 324 6.60 -21.87 -18.43
N ALA A 325 5.59 -21.01 -18.49
CA ALA A 325 4.20 -21.36 -18.26
C ALA A 325 3.32 -20.86 -19.39
N GLU A 326 2.17 -21.50 -19.56
CA GLU A 326 1.18 -21.13 -20.55
C GLU A 326 -0.24 -21.42 -20.09
N TYR A 327 -1.18 -20.70 -20.69
CA TYR A 327 -2.60 -21.03 -20.62
C TYR A 327 -3.05 -21.59 -21.96
N VAL A 328 -3.57 -22.82 -21.93
CA VAL A 328 -4.12 -23.51 -23.09
C VAL A 328 -5.55 -23.94 -22.79
N GLY A 329 -6.51 -23.44 -23.56
CA GLY A 329 -7.93 -23.56 -23.20
C GLY A 329 -8.20 -22.94 -21.82
N ASN A 330 -8.83 -23.70 -20.91
CA ASN A 330 -9.07 -23.28 -19.53
C ASN A 330 -8.02 -23.79 -18.53
N ALA A 331 -6.92 -24.38 -19.02
CA ALA A 331 -5.92 -25.02 -18.18
C ALA A 331 -4.61 -24.22 -18.16
N TRP A 332 -4.08 -24.05 -16.96
CA TRP A 332 -2.72 -23.55 -16.74
C TRP A 332 -1.74 -24.72 -16.63
N GLY A 333 -0.55 -24.57 -17.20
CA GLY A 333 0.53 -25.54 -17.11
C GLY A 333 1.91 -24.90 -17.16
N ASP A 334 2.88 -25.54 -16.51
CA ASP A 334 4.25 -25.03 -16.40
C ASP A 334 5.31 -26.13 -16.52
N ILE A 335 6.48 -25.75 -17.03
CA ILE A 335 7.68 -26.58 -17.07
C ILE A 335 8.83 -25.84 -16.40
N ARG A 336 9.64 -26.57 -15.60
CA ARG A 336 10.73 -25.94 -14.85
C ARG A 336 11.84 -25.51 -15.79
N THR A 337 12.34 -24.30 -15.62
CA THR A 337 13.53 -23.83 -16.34
C THR A 337 14.78 -24.24 -15.56
N ASN A 338 15.70 -24.94 -16.21
CA ASN A 338 17.04 -25.16 -15.66
C ASN A 338 17.89 -23.95 -16.04
N TYR A 339 18.36 -23.18 -15.05
CA TYR A 339 19.08 -21.94 -15.31
C TYR A 339 20.27 -21.72 -14.36
N SER A 340 21.09 -20.73 -14.70
CA SER A 340 21.99 -20.05 -13.77
C SER A 340 22.07 -18.57 -14.10
N THR A 341 22.36 -17.75 -13.10
CA THR A 341 22.53 -16.31 -13.27
C THR A 341 23.99 -15.91 -13.07
N SER A 342 24.40 -14.80 -13.65
CA SER A 342 25.70 -14.16 -13.38
C SER A 342 25.53 -12.65 -13.42
N GLY A 343 26.28 -11.94 -12.56
CA GLY A 343 26.14 -10.49 -12.42
C GLY A 343 24.69 -10.07 -12.09
N THR A 344 24.26 -8.97 -12.68
CA THR A 344 22.94 -8.36 -12.44
C THR A 344 21.98 -8.49 -13.63
N ASP A 345 22.46 -9.04 -14.75
CA ASP A 345 21.77 -9.00 -16.04
C ASP A 345 21.94 -10.26 -16.89
N GLN A 346 22.71 -11.28 -16.47
CA GLN A 346 22.88 -12.49 -17.28
C GLN A 346 22.02 -13.64 -16.78
N LEU A 347 21.23 -14.23 -17.68
CA LEU A 347 20.49 -15.48 -17.45
C LEU A 347 20.97 -16.53 -18.45
N THR A 348 21.46 -17.67 -17.96
CA THR A 348 21.77 -18.83 -18.80
C THR A 348 20.64 -19.85 -18.70
N ILE A 349 19.93 -20.09 -19.80
CA ILE A 349 18.96 -21.17 -19.92
C ILE A 349 19.69 -22.43 -20.38
N LYS A 350 19.64 -23.49 -19.56
CA LYS A 350 20.30 -24.77 -19.80
C LYS A 350 19.33 -25.83 -20.34
N GLY A 351 18.04 -25.54 -20.32
CA GLY A 351 16.97 -26.41 -20.79
C GLY A 351 15.77 -26.37 -19.87
N PHE A 352 14.82 -27.28 -20.11
CA PHE A 352 13.57 -27.34 -19.38
C PHE A 352 13.30 -28.75 -18.89
N LYS A 353 12.63 -28.87 -17.73
CA LYS A 353 12.31 -30.14 -17.10
C LYS A 353 10.81 -30.25 -16.88
N ILE A 354 10.21 -31.28 -17.46
CA ILE A 354 8.82 -31.67 -17.21
C ILE A 354 8.69 -32.53 -15.95
N ASN A 355 7.52 -32.48 -15.30
CA ASN A 355 7.25 -33.30 -14.12
C ASN A 355 5.83 -33.89 -14.15
N THR A 356 5.71 -35.13 -14.65
CA THR A 356 4.43 -35.85 -14.78
C THR A 356 3.84 -36.33 -13.45
N LYS A 357 4.58 -36.20 -12.34
CA LYS A 357 4.14 -36.58 -10.98
C LYS A 357 4.01 -35.38 -10.05
N GLY A 358 4.15 -34.17 -10.59
CA GLY A 358 4.15 -32.91 -9.82
C GLY A 358 2.76 -32.40 -9.46
N THR A 359 2.69 -31.09 -9.26
CA THR A 359 1.43 -30.34 -9.08
C THR A 359 0.51 -30.52 -10.30
N ALA A 360 -0.75 -30.07 -10.19
CA ALA A 360 -1.66 -30.06 -11.34
C ALA A 360 -1.09 -29.24 -12.52
N GLY A 361 -0.47 -28.09 -12.23
CA GLY A 361 0.21 -27.26 -13.23
C GLY A 361 1.38 -27.97 -13.91
N GLU A 362 2.26 -28.62 -13.13
CA GLU A 362 3.39 -29.36 -13.69
C GLU A 362 2.95 -30.55 -14.58
N LYS A 363 1.85 -31.21 -14.21
CA LYS A 363 1.24 -32.29 -15.01
C LYS A 363 0.65 -31.76 -16.31
N ASN A 364 -0.06 -30.63 -16.25
CA ASN A 364 -0.59 -29.97 -17.43
C ASN A 364 0.54 -29.49 -18.35
N GLY A 365 1.57 -28.84 -17.80
CA GLY A 365 2.75 -28.42 -18.56
C GLY A 365 3.49 -29.60 -19.18
N ALA A 366 3.56 -30.75 -18.50
CA ALA A 366 4.10 -31.97 -19.11
C ALA A 366 3.22 -32.49 -20.28
N VAL A 367 1.90 -32.33 -20.21
CA VAL A 367 1.01 -32.66 -21.34
C VAL A 367 1.24 -31.69 -22.48
N PHE A 368 1.29 -30.39 -22.21
CA PHE A 368 1.49 -29.38 -23.23
C PHE A 368 2.85 -29.55 -23.93
N TYR A 369 3.91 -29.76 -23.16
CA TYR A 369 5.24 -30.09 -23.69
C TYR A 369 5.25 -31.32 -24.60
N ASN A 370 4.57 -32.41 -24.22
CA ASN A 370 4.65 -33.66 -24.99
C ASN A 370 3.63 -33.76 -26.15
N LYS A 371 2.55 -32.99 -26.11
CA LYS A 371 1.41 -33.15 -27.04
C LYS A 371 1.01 -31.87 -27.78
N TYR A 372 1.32 -30.70 -27.25
CA TYR A 372 0.84 -29.40 -27.72
C TYR A 372 2.01 -28.42 -27.87
N LYS A 373 3.06 -28.87 -28.56
CA LYS A 373 4.17 -28.08 -29.13
C LYS A 373 4.91 -27.09 -28.22
N MET A 374 4.67 -27.10 -26.92
CA MET A 374 5.43 -26.32 -25.95
C MET A 374 6.90 -26.76 -25.92
N ASP A 375 7.23 -27.98 -26.35
CA ASP A 375 8.62 -28.39 -26.54
C ASP A 375 9.33 -27.65 -27.67
N GLU A 376 8.66 -27.36 -28.79
CA GLU A 376 9.20 -26.56 -29.89
C GLU A 376 9.43 -25.11 -29.45
N ILE A 377 8.49 -24.55 -28.69
CA ILE A 377 8.60 -23.22 -28.07
C ILE A 377 9.76 -23.19 -27.06
N ALA A 378 9.83 -24.15 -26.15
CA ALA A 378 10.89 -24.20 -25.15
C ALA A 378 12.28 -24.31 -25.79
N LYS A 379 12.42 -25.02 -26.91
CA LYS A 379 13.70 -25.18 -27.62
C LYS A 379 14.20 -23.88 -28.25
N THR A 380 13.36 -22.87 -28.50
CA THR A 380 13.83 -21.57 -29.04
C THR A 380 14.76 -20.84 -28.07
N PHE A 381 14.70 -21.17 -26.78
CA PHE A 381 15.61 -20.64 -25.76
C PHE A 381 16.99 -21.33 -25.72
N LEU A 382 17.23 -22.30 -26.62
CA LEU A 382 18.48 -23.05 -26.74
C LEU A 382 19.03 -22.89 -28.15
N VAL A 383 19.90 -21.91 -28.37
CA VAL A 383 20.50 -21.64 -29.68
C VAL A 383 21.28 -22.86 -30.14
N ASN A 384 20.89 -23.42 -31.30
CA ASN A 384 21.40 -24.68 -31.84
C ASN A 384 21.32 -25.86 -30.85
N GLY A 385 20.33 -25.85 -29.95
CA GLY A 385 20.14 -26.88 -28.93
C GLY A 385 21.12 -26.81 -27.74
N ALA A 386 21.97 -25.78 -27.67
CA ALA A 386 22.94 -25.61 -26.60
C ALA A 386 22.41 -24.70 -25.47
N PRO A 387 22.89 -24.88 -24.23
CA PRO A 387 22.69 -23.89 -23.17
C PRO A 387 23.08 -22.48 -23.65
N THR A 388 22.18 -21.53 -23.50
CA THR A 388 22.34 -20.18 -24.04
C THR A 388 22.32 -19.15 -22.93
N THR A 389 23.33 -18.29 -22.91
CA THR A 389 23.38 -17.12 -22.04
C THR A 389 22.75 -15.93 -22.75
N TYR A 390 21.82 -15.28 -22.06
CA TYR A 390 21.13 -14.08 -22.49
C TYR A 390 21.56 -12.90 -21.62
N THR A 391 21.85 -11.77 -22.26
CA THR A 391 21.90 -10.47 -21.61
C THR A 391 20.47 -9.93 -21.52
N LEU A 392 20.05 -9.60 -20.29
CA LEU A 392 18.74 -9.02 -20.02
C LEU A 392 18.85 -7.50 -19.96
N THR A 393 17.90 -6.82 -20.59
CA THR A 393 17.73 -5.37 -20.49
C THR A 393 16.30 -5.05 -20.12
N ILE A 394 16.10 -3.96 -19.40
CA ILE A 394 14.79 -3.42 -19.04
C ILE A 394 14.62 -2.02 -19.64
N ASP A 395 13.40 -1.66 -19.95
CA ASP A 395 13.05 -0.35 -20.52
C ASP A 395 13.17 0.80 -19.52
N ASN A 396 12.87 0.54 -18.24
CA ASN A 396 12.86 1.55 -17.20
C ASN A 396 13.36 0.98 -15.87
N PRO A 397 14.48 1.46 -15.31
CA PRO A 397 15.05 0.94 -14.06
C PRO A 397 14.25 1.29 -12.81
N LYS A 398 13.31 2.24 -12.86
CA LYS A 398 12.46 2.63 -11.73
C LYS A 398 11.15 1.83 -11.69
N LYS A 399 10.59 1.56 -12.88
CA LYS A 399 9.36 0.80 -13.09
C LYS A 399 9.48 0.00 -14.40
N PRO A 400 10.12 -1.17 -14.37
CA PRO A 400 10.26 -2.00 -15.55
C PRO A 400 8.87 -2.40 -16.06
N THR A 401 8.58 -2.15 -17.34
CA THR A 401 7.36 -2.61 -18.00
C THR A 401 7.63 -3.56 -19.16
N MET A 402 8.85 -3.53 -19.69
CA MET A 402 9.31 -4.42 -20.74
C MET A 402 10.70 -4.97 -20.39
N LEU A 403 10.91 -6.24 -20.69
CA LEU A 403 12.19 -6.91 -20.53
C LEU A 403 12.59 -7.56 -21.85
N ARG A 404 13.85 -7.41 -22.26
CA ARG A 404 14.41 -8.07 -23.43
C ARG A 404 15.52 -9.01 -23.02
N MET A 405 15.49 -10.23 -23.53
CA MET A 405 16.56 -11.21 -23.49
C MET A 405 17.22 -11.26 -24.87
N THR A 406 18.51 -10.94 -24.95
CA THR A 406 19.30 -11.05 -26.19
C THR A 406 20.36 -12.11 -26.01
N SER A 407 20.41 -13.10 -26.91
CA SER A 407 21.41 -14.17 -26.83
C SER A 407 22.81 -13.63 -27.05
N ASN A 408 23.76 -14.05 -26.21
CA ASN A 408 25.15 -13.66 -26.31
C ASN A 408 25.91 -14.43 -27.41
N SER A 409 25.39 -15.59 -27.82
CA SER A 409 25.99 -16.42 -28.89
C SER A 409 25.41 -16.14 -30.27
N ASP A 410 24.22 -15.54 -30.35
CA ASP A 410 23.59 -15.08 -31.60
C ASP A 410 22.65 -13.91 -31.33
N TYR A 411 23.08 -12.69 -31.68
CA TYR A 411 22.32 -11.47 -31.43
C TYR A 411 21.01 -11.37 -32.23
N ASN A 412 20.79 -12.24 -33.24
CA ASN A 412 19.52 -12.30 -33.96
C ASN A 412 18.44 -13.04 -33.15
N VAL A 413 18.82 -13.80 -32.13
CA VAL A 413 17.90 -14.49 -31.23
C VAL A 413 17.61 -13.59 -30.04
N SER A 414 16.38 -13.06 -29.99
CA SER A 414 15.94 -12.23 -28.87
C SER A 414 14.46 -12.40 -28.55
N PHE A 415 14.14 -12.31 -27.26
CA PHE A 415 12.78 -12.42 -26.75
C PHE A 415 12.47 -11.15 -25.96
N VAL A 416 11.34 -10.52 -26.25
CA VAL A 416 10.85 -9.37 -25.52
C VAL A 416 9.61 -9.79 -24.75
N PHE A 417 9.48 -9.32 -23.52
CA PHE A 417 8.39 -9.66 -22.64
C PHE A 417 7.75 -8.40 -22.07
N ASP A 418 6.42 -8.39 -22.04
CA ASP A 418 5.63 -7.41 -21.32
C ASP A 418 5.38 -7.91 -19.90
N ARG A 419 5.57 -7.01 -18.93
CA ARG A 419 5.37 -7.34 -17.52
C ARG A 419 3.90 -7.62 -17.23
N GLY A 420 3.63 -8.70 -16.50
CA GLY A 420 2.30 -9.17 -16.12
C GLY A 420 1.83 -10.34 -16.98
N LEU A 421 0.55 -10.68 -16.82
CA LEU A 421 -0.13 -11.72 -17.59
C LEU A 421 -1.06 -11.08 -18.61
N TRP A 422 -0.77 -11.30 -19.89
CA TRP A 422 -1.54 -10.75 -21.00
C TRP A 422 -1.93 -11.85 -21.97
N SER A 423 -3.09 -11.71 -22.61
CA SER A 423 -3.39 -12.54 -23.78
C SER A 423 -2.44 -12.19 -24.92
N VAL A 424 -1.95 -13.21 -25.62
CA VAL A 424 -1.02 -13.09 -26.73
C VAL A 424 -1.72 -13.52 -28.00
N ASP A 425 -1.60 -12.70 -29.04
CA ASP A 425 -2.00 -13.05 -30.39
C ASP A 425 -0.79 -13.60 -31.14
N PHE A 426 -0.82 -14.91 -31.42
CA PHE A 426 0.27 -15.63 -32.08
C PHE A 426 0.12 -15.54 -33.59
#